data_AF-A0A523KCS6-F1
#
_entry.id   AF-A0A523KCS6-F1
#
_cell.length_a   1.000
_cell.length_b   1.000
_cell.length_c   1.000
_cell.angle_alpha   90.00
_cell.angle_beta   90.00
_cell.angle_gamma   90.00
#
_symmetry.space_group_name_H-M   'P 1'
#
loop_
_entity.id
_entity.type
_entity.pdbx_description
1 polymer ?
#
loop_
_entity_poly.entity_id
_entity_poly.type
_entity_poly.pdbx_seq_one_letter_code
_entity_poly.pdbx_strand_id
1 'polypeptide(L)' 'MFGIGATELMILLAIVLVVFGARRLPELGAGVGRAIKNFKAGLSGKDEIDVTPKPDEVSEGNSSER' A
#
# COMPACT_ATOMS: atom_id res chain seq x y z
N MET A 1 6.25 0.43 -35.69
CA MET A 1 5.58 1.65 -35.21
C MET A 1 5.64 1.63 -33.70
N PHE A 2 6.61 2.35 -33.14
CA PHE A 2 6.94 2.31 -31.72
C PHE A 2 5.78 2.88 -30.92
N GLY A 3 5.24 2.06 -30.02
CA GLY A 3 4.16 2.43 -29.11
C GLY A 3 4.55 3.61 -28.20
N ILE A 4 3.57 4.08 -27.45
CA ILE A 4 3.66 5.15 -26.45
C ILE A 4 5.03 5.08 -25.75
N GLY A 5 5.90 6.02 -26.07
CA GLY A 5 7.24 6.09 -25.51
C GLY A 5 7.18 6.50 -24.05
N ALA A 6 8.30 6.32 -23.34
CA ALA A 6 8.41 6.74 -21.94
C ALA A 6 8.03 8.22 -21.76
N THR A 7 8.37 9.07 -22.74
CA THR A 7 8.03 10.49 -22.76
C THR A 7 6.53 10.73 -22.88
N GLU A 8 5.81 10.10 -23.80
CA GLU A 8 4.35 10.27 -23.91
C GLU A 8 3.63 9.76 -22.65
N LEU A 9 4.09 8.66 -22.06
CA LEU A 9 3.54 8.16 -20.80
C LEU A 9 3.76 9.17 -19.65
N MET A 10 4.91 9.83 -19.60
CA MET A 10 5.24 10.85 -18.60
C MET A 10 4.35 12.09 -18.74
N ILE A 11 4.09 12.53 -19.98
CA ILE A 11 3.17 13.63 -20.28
C ILE A 11 1.73 13.27 -19.89
N LEU A 12 1.26 12.07 -20.26
CA LEU A 12 -0.07 11.59 -19.87
C LEU A 12 -0.21 11.54 -18.34
N LEU A 13 0.79 11.00 -17.66
CA LEU A 13 0.85 10.93 -16.21
C LEU A 13 0.78 12.33 -15.59
N ALA A 14 1.51 13.30 -16.15
CA ALA A 14 1.48 14.69 -15.71
C ALA A 14 0.07 15.31 -15.85
N ILE A 15 -0.64 15.07 -16.96
CA ILE A 15 -2.01 15.54 -17.15
C ILE A 15 -2.95 14.93 -16.10
N VAL A 16 -2.87 13.62 -15.88
CA VAL A 16 -3.66 12.93 -14.85
C VAL A 16 -3.35 13.49 -13.45
N LEU A 17 -2.07 13.75 -13.16
CA LEU A 17 -1.62 14.39 -11.92
C LEU A 17 -2.21 15.78 -11.71
N VAL A 18 -2.34 16.59 -12.77
CA VAL A 18 -2.94 17.93 -12.68
C VAL A 18 -4.45 17.85 -12.43
N VAL A 19 -5.15 16.93 -13.10
CA VAL A 19 -6.61 16.78 -12.97
C VAL A 19 -7.00 16.18 -11.61
N PHE A 20 -6.35 15.10 -11.21
CA PHE A 20 -6.68 14.37 -9.98
C PHE A 20 -5.90 14.86 -8.75
N GLY A 21 -4.76 15.53 -8.96
CA GLY A 21 -3.83 15.93 -7.92
C GLY A 21 -2.84 14.83 -7.53
N ALA A 22 -1.61 15.22 -7.17
CA ALA A 22 -0.54 14.30 -6.77
C ALA A 22 -0.85 13.44 -5.54
N ARG A 23 -1.79 13.90 -4.71
CA ARG A 23 -2.15 13.23 -3.46
C ARG A 23 -3.19 12.12 -3.64
N ARG A 24 -4.03 12.19 -4.69
CA ARG A 24 -5.13 11.24 -4.89
C ARG A 24 -4.71 9.95 -5.59
N LEU A 25 -3.73 10.01 -6.49
CA LEU A 25 -3.16 8.81 -7.13
C LEU A 25 -2.61 7.78 -6.12
N PRO A 26 -1.75 8.16 -5.14
CA PRO A 26 -1.25 7.21 -4.15
C PRO A 26 -2.33 6.74 -3.16
N GLU A 27 -3.31 7.58 -2.80
CA GLU A 27 -4.47 7.15 -1.99
C GLU A 27 -5.29 6.06 -2.67
N LEU A 28 -5.61 6.25 -3.96
CA LEU A 28 -6.33 5.27 -4.77
C LEU A 28 -5.48 4.01 -4.99
N GLY A 29 -4.19 4.18 -5.28
CA GLY A 29 -3.24 3.08 -5.45
C GLY A 29 -3.07 2.24 -4.18
N ALA A 30 -3.06 2.85 -2.99
CA ALA A 30 -2.99 2.14 -1.71
C ALA A 30 -4.26 1.31 -1.44
N GLY A 31 -5.44 1.80 -1.85
CA GLY A 31 -6.69 1.03 -1.79
C GLY A 31 -6.67 -0.17 -2.72
N VAL A 32 -6.36 0.07 -4.00
CA VAL A 32 -6.29 -0.98 -5.03
C VAL A 32 -5.20 -2.00 -4.73
N GLY A 33 -4.02 -1.56 -4.27
CA GLY A 33 -2.90 -2.43 -3.92
C GLY A 33 -3.23 -3.35 -2.75
N ARG A 34 -3.93 -2.86 -1.72
CA ARG A 34 -4.43 -3.70 -0.62
C ARG A 34 -5.45 -4.74 -1.12
N ALA A 35 -6.38 -4.33 -1.99
CA ALA A 35 -7.34 -5.25 -2.59
C ALA A 35 -6.67 -6.35 -3.42
N ILE A 36 -5.70 -6.00 -4.27
CA ILE A 36 -4.93 -6.96 -5.07
C ILE A 36 -4.10 -7.88 -4.16
N LYS A 37 -3.47 -7.35 -3.11
CA LYS A 37 -2.69 -8.13 -2.14
C LYS A 37 -3.56 -9.19 -1.46
N ASN A 38 -4.73 -8.77 -0.96
CA ASN A 38 -5.67 -9.67 -0.28
C ASN A 38 -6.27 -10.69 -1.24
N PHE A 39 -6.60 -10.28 -2.46
CA PHE A 39 -7.08 -11.18 -3.52
C PHE A 39 -6.04 -12.25 -3.87
N LYS A 40 -4.77 -11.85 -4.05
CA LYS A 40 -3.67 -12.78 -4.31
C LYS A 40 -3.39 -13.70 -3.13
N ALA A 41 -3.51 -13.21 -1.90
CA ALA A 41 -3.34 -14.01 -0.69
C ALA A 41 -4.40 -15.12 -0.58
N GLY A 42 -5.67 -14.78 -0.79
CA GLY A 42 -6.77 -15.74 -0.81
C GLY A 42 -6.66 -16.78 -1.94
N LEU A 43 -6.21 -16.37 -3.13
CA LEU A 43 -5.94 -17.31 -4.22
C LEU A 43 -4.73 -18.22 -3.96
N SER A 44 -3.75 -17.76 -3.17
CA SER A 44 -2.55 -18.54 -2.86
C SER A 44 -2.73 -19.45 -1.63
N GLY A 45 -3.92 -19.50 -1.03
CA GLY A 45 -4.23 -20.32 0.15
C GLY A 45 -3.37 -20.01 1.38
N LYS A 46 -2.76 -18.81 1.42
CA LYS A 46 -1.83 -18.39 2.46
C LYS A 46 -2.56 -17.48 3.43
N ASP A 47 -3.55 -18.03 4.11
CA ASP A 47 -4.25 -17.38 5.22
C ASP A 47 -3.33 -17.38 6.44
N GLU A 48 -2.33 -16.51 6.43
CA GLU A 48 -1.69 -16.07 7.66
C GLU A 48 -2.43 -14.80 8.08
N ILE A 49 -3.38 -14.95 9.00
CA ILE A 49 -3.93 -13.82 9.75
C ILE A 49 -2.74 -13.23 10.50
N ASP A 50 -2.23 -12.10 10.01
CA ASP A 50 -1.19 -11.32 10.69
C ASP A 50 -1.81 -10.67 11.93
N VAL A 51 -1.96 -11.47 13.00
CA VAL A 51 -2.20 -10.99 14.37
C VAL A 51 -0.87 -10.61 14.98
N THR A 52 -0.06 -9.81 14.28
CA THR A 52 1.10 -9.18 14.91
C THR A 52 0.56 -7.98 15.71
N PRO A 53 0.45 -8.07 17.05
CA PRO A 53 0.25 -6.87 17.84
C PRO A 53 1.42 -5.93 17.54
N LYS A 54 1.12 -4.67 17.20
CA LYS A 54 2.15 -3.65 17.06
C LYS A 54 3.00 -3.65 18.35
N PRO A 55 4.34 -3.72 18.28
CA PRO A 55 5.21 -3.82 19.46
C PRO A 55 5.19 -2.63 20.45
N ASP A 56 4.24 -1.70 20.33
CA ASP A 56 4.33 -0.40 21.02
C ASP A 56 3.53 -0.32 22.35
N GLU A 57 2.93 -1.40 22.85
CA GLU A 57 2.11 -1.37 24.09
C GLU A 57 2.50 -2.40 25.16
N VAL A 58 3.75 -2.91 25.19
CA VAL A 58 4.23 -3.74 26.31
C VAL A 58 5.59 -3.26 26.81
N SER A 59 5.65 -2.01 27.28
CA SER A 59 6.75 -1.56 28.13
C SER A 59 6.26 -0.45 29.05
N GLU A 60 5.53 -0.79 30.10
CA GLU A 60 5.56 -0.05 31.36
C GLU A 60 4.79 -0.79 32.47
N GLY A 61 5.47 -1.02 33.60
CA GLY A 61 4.80 -1.03 34.90
C GLY A 61 4.82 -2.35 35.69
N ASN A 62 5.71 -2.38 36.69
CA ASN A 62 5.65 -3.16 37.93
C ASN A 62 5.93 -4.67 37.90
N SER A 63 7.15 -5.02 38.31
CA SER A 63 7.40 -5.94 39.44
C SER A 63 8.87 -5.86 39.85
N SER A 64 9.21 -4.80 40.59
CA SER A 64 10.43 -4.78 41.41
C SER A 64 10.09 -5.49 42.71
N GLU A 65 10.31 -6.80 42.76
CA GLU A 65 10.15 -7.60 43.96
C GLU A 65 11.44 -8.37 44.22
N ARG A 66 12.41 -7.67 44.84
CA ARG A 66 13.57 -8.20 45.58
C ARG A 66 13.97 -7.21 46.66
#